data_AF-A0A7D5YJJ8-F1
#
_entry.id   AF-A0A7D5YJJ8-F1
#
_cell.length_a   1.000
_cell.length_b   1.000
_cell.length_c   1.000
_cell.angle_alpha   90.00
_cell.angle_beta   90.00
_cell.angle_gamma   90.00
#
_symmetry.space_group_name_H-M   'P 1'
#
loop_
_entity.id
_entity.type
_entity.pdbx_description
1 polymer ?
#
loop_
_entity_poly.entity_id
_entity_poly.type
_entity_poly.pdbx_seq_one_letter_code
_entity_poly.pdbx_strand_id
1 'polypeptide(L)'
;MAAGGGVSRPPATRDGAANPTRVPNPPEWLPGWLTEAARDLPRRQAKDPTSGVALINGERIPMRSGRDPAAAADLKAAYKLIATTTDHLEAKLAARMRRDQVMHAEVLTNNPPCDYEPYGCEKILSRLLPAGAQLSVYVRDDDDQVRLWRTYIGNGKAIA
;
A
#
# COMPACT_ATOMS: atom_id res chain seq x y z
N MET A 1 -28.29 -71.25 14.07
CA MET A 1 -28.13 -70.05 14.93
C MET A 1 -27.07 -69.20 14.22
N ALA A 2 -27.46 -68.12 13.52
CA ALA A 2 -27.48 -66.73 14.02
C ALA A 2 -26.08 -66.23 14.42
N ALA A 3 -25.54 -65.09 13.95
CA ALA A 3 -25.92 -64.08 12.94
C ALA A 3 -24.59 -63.54 12.31
N GLY A 4 -24.49 -62.93 11.13
CA GLY A 4 -25.21 -61.74 10.65
C GLY A 4 -24.49 -60.47 11.13
N GLY A 5 -23.63 -59.84 10.31
CA GLY A 5 -22.82 -58.70 10.77
C GLY A 5 -21.78 -58.13 9.80
N GLY A 6 -22.10 -57.93 8.52
CA GLY A 6 -21.31 -57.06 7.64
C GLY A 6 -21.83 -55.62 7.72
N VAL A 7 -20.95 -54.62 7.86
CA VAL A 7 -21.34 -53.20 7.82
C VAL A 7 -20.36 -52.38 6.97
N SER A 8 -20.94 -51.55 6.11
CA SER A 8 -20.29 -50.77 5.04
C SER A 8 -19.69 -49.43 5.50
N ARG A 9 -18.81 -48.84 4.65
CA ARG A 9 -18.61 -47.38 4.46
C ARG A 9 -19.92 -46.67 4.02
N PRO A 10 -20.01 -45.32 3.91
CA PRO A 10 -19.05 -44.25 4.21
C PRO A 10 -19.56 -43.37 5.38
N PRO A 11 -19.83 -42.03 5.38
CA PRO A 11 -19.69 -40.95 4.36
C PRO A 11 -18.33 -40.21 4.44
N ALA A 12 -18.30 -38.87 4.47
CA ALA A 12 -17.12 -38.00 4.51
C ALA A 12 -17.44 -36.60 5.13
N THR A 13 -16.43 -35.73 5.19
CA THR A 13 -16.43 -34.26 5.39
C THR A 13 -16.88 -33.65 6.73
N ARG A 14 -15.96 -32.90 7.36
CA ARG A 14 -16.19 -31.53 7.88
C ARG A 14 -14.88 -30.76 8.09
N ASP A 15 -14.61 -29.85 7.15
CA ASP A 15 -14.12 -28.48 7.39
C ASP A 15 -12.98 -28.26 8.39
N GLY A 16 -11.78 -28.72 8.04
CA GLY A 16 -10.54 -28.17 8.57
C GLY A 16 -10.14 -26.91 7.79
N ALA A 17 -10.27 -25.75 8.42
CA ALA A 17 -10.05 -24.40 7.89
C ALA A 17 -9.12 -24.27 6.67
N ALA A 18 -9.65 -23.71 5.58
CA ALA A 18 -8.84 -23.17 4.49
C ALA A 18 -8.04 -21.97 5.00
N ASN A 19 -6.84 -22.24 5.52
CA ASN A 19 -5.79 -21.25 5.64
C ASN A 19 -5.60 -20.63 4.23
N PRO A 20 -5.69 -19.31 4.04
CA PRO A 20 -5.41 -18.71 2.75
C PRO A 20 -3.92 -18.90 2.48
N THR A 21 -3.58 -19.98 1.77
CA THR A 21 -2.23 -20.30 1.36
C THR A 21 -1.68 -19.10 0.63
N ARG A 22 -0.74 -18.39 1.27
CA ARG A 22 0.02 -17.30 0.65
C ARG A 22 0.75 -17.91 -0.54
N VAL A 23 0.14 -17.80 -1.72
CA VAL A 23 0.78 -18.19 -2.98
C VAL A 23 2.09 -17.40 -3.02
N PRO A 24 3.26 -18.06 -3.07
CA PRO A 24 4.49 -17.35 -3.35
C PRO A 24 4.36 -16.86 -4.79
N ASN A 25 4.14 -15.56 -4.98
CA ASN A 25 4.26 -14.99 -6.31
C ASN A 25 5.67 -15.36 -6.82
N PRO A 26 5.81 -15.80 -8.10
CA PRO A 26 7.13 -15.89 -8.71
C PRO A 26 7.82 -14.52 -8.63
N PRO A 27 9.15 -14.45 -8.73
CA PRO A 27 9.87 -13.17 -8.69
C PRO A 27 9.40 -12.30 -9.86
N GLU A 28 8.44 -11.43 -9.55
CA GLU A 28 7.81 -10.49 -10.47
C GLU A 28 8.92 -9.60 -11.02
N TRP A 29 9.12 -9.62 -12.34
CA TRP A 29 10.10 -8.75 -12.98
C TRP A 29 9.68 -7.30 -12.72
N LEU A 30 10.37 -6.68 -11.78
CA LEU A 30 10.13 -5.30 -11.41
C LEU A 30 10.31 -4.41 -12.65
N PRO A 31 9.34 -3.53 -12.96
CA PRO A 31 9.51 -2.52 -13.99
C PRO A 31 10.86 -1.81 -13.90
N GLY A 32 11.60 -1.69 -15.01
CA GLY A 32 12.96 -1.15 -15.01
C GLY A 32 13.10 0.23 -14.37
N TRP A 33 12.04 1.03 -14.41
CA TRP A 33 11.96 2.34 -13.76
C TRP A 33 12.16 2.27 -12.24
N LEU A 34 11.70 1.20 -11.57
CA LEU A 34 11.91 0.97 -10.15
C LEU A 34 13.38 0.73 -9.85
N THR A 35 14.04 -0.13 -10.64
CA THR A 35 15.46 -0.45 -10.49
C THR A 35 16.36 0.77 -10.72
N GLU A 36 15.97 1.66 -11.64
CA GLU A 36 16.65 2.94 -11.86
C GLU A 36 16.43 3.90 -10.68
N ALA A 37 15.16 4.18 -10.32
CA ALA A 37 14.83 5.08 -9.20
C ALA A 37 15.41 4.59 -7.85
N ALA A 38 15.55 3.28 -7.67
CA ALA A 38 16.18 2.66 -6.52
C ALA A 38 17.69 2.89 -6.41
N ARG A 39 18.37 3.34 -7.47
CA ARG A 39 19.80 3.73 -7.39
C ARG A 39 19.95 5.15 -6.88
N ASP A 40 19.03 6.03 -7.26
CA ASP A 40 19.10 7.46 -6.97
C ASP A 40 18.49 7.85 -5.60
N LEU A 41 17.66 6.97 -5.01
CA LEU A 41 17.09 7.23 -3.68
C LEU A 41 18.14 7.21 -2.57
N PRO A 42 18.17 8.21 -1.65
CA PRO A 42 19.10 8.19 -0.53
C PRO A 42 18.77 7.02 0.41
N ARG A 43 19.80 6.33 0.93
CA ARG A 43 19.61 5.43 2.08
C ARG A 43 19.15 6.27 3.28
N ARG A 44 18.12 5.81 3.98
CA ARG A 44 17.46 6.56 5.04
C ARG A 44 18.21 6.36 6.36
N GLN A 45 18.56 7.44 7.06
CA GLN A 45 19.02 7.37 8.45
C GLN A 45 17.86 7.56 9.43
N ALA A 46 18.07 7.20 10.69
CA ALA A 46 17.09 7.45 11.74
C ALA A 46 16.78 8.97 11.83
N LYS A 47 15.49 9.31 11.80
CA LYS A 47 14.93 10.68 11.74
C LYS A 47 14.95 11.36 10.36
N ASP A 48 15.54 10.77 9.32
CA ASP A 48 15.42 11.32 7.97
C ASP A 48 13.97 11.25 7.46
N PRO A 49 13.51 12.24 6.69
CA PRO A 49 12.22 12.18 6.01
C PRO A 49 12.24 11.13 4.89
N THR A 50 11.13 10.43 4.72
CA THR A 50 10.93 9.49 3.61
C THR A 50 11.08 10.22 2.29
N SER A 51 11.89 9.66 1.40
CA SER A 51 12.08 10.11 0.03
C SER A 51 11.59 9.02 -0.92
N GLY A 52 11.08 9.43 -2.08
CA GLY A 52 10.49 8.50 -3.04
C GLY A 52 10.39 9.10 -4.44
N VAL A 53 9.98 8.27 -5.39
CA VAL A 53 9.65 8.67 -6.76
C VAL A 53 8.30 8.06 -7.10
N ALA A 54 7.33 8.91 -7.46
CA ALA A 54 6.05 8.47 -7.99
C ALA A 54 6.13 8.37 -9.52
N LEU A 55 5.48 7.36 -10.09
CA LEU A 55 5.21 7.27 -11.53
C LEU A 55 3.72 7.58 -11.75
N ILE A 56 3.44 8.65 -12.50
CA ILE A 56 2.09 9.08 -12.86
C ILE A 56 2.07 9.33 -14.37
N ASN A 57 1.19 8.66 -15.11
CA ASN A 57 1.04 8.83 -16.57
C ASN A 57 2.37 8.71 -17.36
N GLY A 58 3.34 7.93 -16.85
CA GLY A 58 4.69 7.78 -17.41
C GLY A 58 5.72 8.82 -16.93
N GLU A 59 5.32 9.88 -16.24
CA GLU A 59 6.20 10.88 -15.65
C GLU A 59 6.73 10.43 -14.29
N ARG A 60 8.05 10.53 -14.08
CA ARG A 60 8.71 10.30 -12.78
C ARG A 60 8.75 11.59 -11.97
N ILE A 61 8.08 11.60 -10.83
CA ILE A 61 7.93 12.75 -9.94
C ILE A 61 8.70 12.49 -8.64
N PRO A 62 9.76 13.25 -8.34
CA PRO A 62 10.43 13.21 -7.04
C PRO A 62 9.47 13.61 -5.90
N MET A 63 9.46 12.83 -4.82
CA MET A 63 8.54 12.98 -3.70
C MET A 63 9.29 12.94 -2.36
N ARG A 64 8.84 13.74 -1.38
CA ARG A 64 9.42 13.78 -0.04
C ARG A 64 8.38 14.03 1.04
N SER A 65 8.49 13.30 2.15
CA SER A 65 7.74 13.61 3.37
C SER A 65 8.21 14.94 3.98
N GLY A 66 7.38 15.53 4.82
CA GLY A 66 7.53 16.88 5.35
C GLY A 66 6.24 17.66 5.17
N ARG A 67 5.93 18.48 6.18
CA ARG A 67 4.64 19.13 6.40
C ARG A 67 4.13 19.96 5.22
N ASP A 68 2.98 19.56 4.71
CA ASP A 68 2.20 20.20 3.65
C ASP A 68 0.72 20.24 4.05
N PRO A 69 0.24 21.36 4.65
CA PRO A 69 -1.16 21.51 5.01
C PRO A 69 -2.13 21.42 3.82
N ALA A 70 -1.68 21.70 2.59
CA ALA A 70 -2.53 21.64 1.41
C ALA A 70 -2.85 20.19 0.99
N ALA A 71 -2.08 19.20 1.47
CA ALA A 71 -2.36 17.78 1.24
C ALA A 71 -3.65 17.27 1.93
N ALA A 72 -4.19 18.03 2.89
CA ALA A 72 -5.43 17.72 3.59
C ALA A 72 -6.58 18.71 3.29
N ALA A 73 -6.40 19.64 2.35
CA ALA A 73 -7.34 20.74 2.11
C ALA A 73 -8.76 20.30 1.73
N ASP A 74 -8.88 19.19 1.01
CA ASP A 74 -10.09 18.56 0.46
C ASP A 74 -10.57 17.34 1.26
N LEU A 75 -10.00 17.08 2.44
CA LEU A 75 -10.44 16.01 3.33
C LEU A 75 -11.56 16.47 4.28
N LYS A 76 -12.34 15.52 4.81
CA LYS A 76 -13.29 15.77 5.90
C LYS A 76 -12.56 16.30 7.14
N ALA A 77 -13.22 17.16 7.92
CA ALA A 77 -12.62 17.84 9.08
C ALA A 77 -11.88 16.90 10.06
N ALA A 78 -12.42 15.71 10.34
CA ALA A 78 -11.80 14.70 11.19
C ALA A 78 -10.44 14.18 10.70
N TYR A 79 -10.15 14.31 9.40
CA TYR A 79 -8.86 13.91 8.80
C TYR A 79 -7.88 15.08 8.72
N LYS A 80 -8.34 16.34 8.57
CA LYS A 80 -7.47 17.52 8.41
C LYS A 80 -6.50 17.77 9.57
N LEU A 81 -6.81 17.26 10.76
CA LEU A 81 -6.01 17.42 11.97
C LEU A 81 -5.01 16.28 12.20
N ILE A 82 -5.02 15.25 11.35
CA ILE A 82 -4.13 14.09 11.47
C ILE A 82 -2.80 14.44 10.79
N ALA A 83 -1.70 14.51 11.55
CA ALA A 83 -0.36 14.84 11.03
C ALA A 83 0.07 13.93 9.87
N THR A 84 -0.31 12.65 9.87
CA THR A 84 -0.09 11.73 8.73
C THR A 84 -0.58 12.32 7.40
N THR A 85 -1.74 12.99 7.42
CA THR A 85 -2.39 13.48 6.19
C THR A 85 -1.70 14.71 5.58
N THR A 86 -0.92 15.44 6.39
CA THR A 86 -0.17 16.62 5.95
C THR A 86 1.31 16.33 5.73
N ASP A 87 1.89 15.38 6.45
CA ASP A 87 3.35 15.24 6.55
C ASP A 87 3.89 14.03 5.78
N HIS A 88 3.10 12.99 5.58
CA HIS A 88 3.58 11.73 4.99
C HIS A 88 3.56 11.75 3.46
N LEU A 89 4.54 11.07 2.85
CA LEU A 89 4.77 11.06 1.40
C LEU A 89 3.55 10.48 0.66
N GLU A 90 3.00 9.39 1.19
CA GLU A 90 1.85 8.65 0.66
C GLU A 90 0.57 9.50 0.71
N ALA A 91 0.38 10.27 1.79
CA ALA A 91 -0.76 11.18 1.91
C ALA A 91 -0.66 12.35 0.91
N LYS A 92 0.55 12.90 0.71
CA LYS A 92 0.82 13.93 -0.30
C LYS A 92 0.64 13.41 -1.72
N LEU A 93 1.02 12.16 -1.99
CA LEU A 93 0.74 11.49 -3.26
C LEU A 93 -0.78 11.31 -3.47
N ALA A 94 -1.50 10.80 -2.47
CA ALA A 94 -2.95 10.69 -2.54
C ALA A 94 -3.62 12.05 -2.76
N ALA A 95 -3.12 13.12 -2.14
CA ALA A 95 -3.58 14.49 -2.38
C ALA A 95 -3.33 14.96 -3.82
N ARG A 96 -2.15 14.67 -4.38
CA ARG A 96 -1.89 14.91 -5.81
C ARG A 96 -2.86 14.12 -6.68
N MET A 97 -3.11 12.84 -6.38
CA MET A 97 -4.06 12.03 -7.14
C MET A 97 -5.49 12.57 -7.11
N ARG A 98 -5.94 13.15 -5.98
CA ARG A 98 -7.24 13.84 -5.89
C ARG A 98 -7.28 15.12 -6.73
N ARG A 99 -6.27 15.99 -6.62
CA ARG A 99 -6.20 17.27 -7.36
C ARG A 99 -6.06 17.08 -8.86
N ASP A 100 -5.21 16.16 -9.28
CA ASP A 100 -4.82 15.94 -10.68
C ASP A 100 -5.72 14.87 -11.35
N GLN A 101 -6.76 14.37 -10.66
CA GLN A 101 -7.69 13.31 -11.09
C GLN A 101 -7.00 12.01 -11.57
N VAL A 102 -5.88 11.66 -10.95
CA VAL A 102 -5.08 10.47 -11.30
C VAL A 102 -5.69 9.22 -10.68
N MET A 103 -6.09 8.29 -11.54
CA MET A 103 -6.71 7.02 -11.13
C MET A 103 -5.71 5.87 -10.94
N HIS A 104 -4.50 5.96 -11.49
CA HIS A 104 -3.46 4.94 -11.36
C HIS A 104 -2.11 5.61 -11.10
N ALA A 105 -1.43 5.17 -10.05
CA ALA A 105 -0.08 5.60 -9.75
C ALA A 105 0.75 4.46 -9.13
N GLU A 106 2.05 4.52 -9.34
CA GLU A 106 3.03 3.70 -8.60
C GLU A 106 3.94 4.63 -7.81
N VAL A 107 4.50 4.18 -6.70
CA VAL A 107 5.51 4.94 -5.96
C VAL A 107 6.56 4.02 -5.37
N LEU A 108 7.82 4.36 -5.57
CA LEU A 108 8.94 3.77 -4.84
C LEU A 108 9.30 4.67 -3.65
N THR A 109 9.44 4.11 -2.46
CA THR A 109 9.87 4.84 -1.25
C THR A 109 11.10 4.19 -0.60
N ASN A 110 11.90 4.98 0.10
CA ASN A 110 13.01 4.50 0.94
C ASN A 110 12.61 4.19 2.40
N ASN A 111 11.32 4.06 2.66
CA ASN A 111 10.74 3.67 3.94
C ASN A 111 9.35 3.08 3.72
N PRO A 112 8.94 2.00 4.42
CA PRO A 112 7.58 1.50 4.34
C PRO A 112 6.55 2.50 4.86
N PRO A 113 5.30 2.46 4.37
CA PRO A 113 4.18 3.16 4.98
C PRO A 113 4.04 2.82 6.46
N CYS A 114 3.81 3.82 7.30
CA CYS A 114 3.69 3.60 8.74
C CYS A 114 2.42 2.80 9.09
N ASP A 115 2.56 1.93 10.08
CA ASP A 115 1.60 0.90 10.50
C ASP A 115 0.83 1.24 11.78
N TYR A 116 1.29 2.24 12.54
CA TYR A 116 0.69 2.65 13.81
C TYR A 116 -0.81 2.93 13.71
N GLU A 117 -1.54 2.60 14.78
CA GLU A 117 -3.00 2.78 14.83
C GLU A 117 -3.41 4.07 15.55
N PRO A 118 -4.55 4.67 15.18
CA PRO A 118 -5.46 4.31 14.08
C PRO A 118 -5.15 5.02 12.75
N TYR A 119 -4.06 5.80 12.69
CA TYR A 119 -3.83 6.81 11.64
C TYR A 119 -2.58 6.62 10.77
N GLY A 120 -1.90 5.48 10.87
CA GLY A 120 -0.79 5.14 9.97
C GLY A 120 -1.27 5.00 8.51
N CYS A 121 -0.39 5.31 7.56
CA CYS A 121 -0.67 5.22 6.12
C CYS A 121 -1.20 3.83 5.72
N GLU A 122 -0.67 2.75 6.30
CA GLU A 122 -1.20 1.37 6.17
C GLU A 122 -2.73 1.29 6.35
N LYS A 123 -3.28 2.04 7.31
CA LYS A 123 -4.66 1.96 7.78
C LYS A 123 -5.58 2.95 7.06
N ILE A 124 -5.05 4.12 6.67
CA ILE A 124 -5.87 5.22 6.13
C ILE A 124 -5.67 5.52 4.64
N LEU A 125 -4.61 5.06 3.97
CA LEU A 125 -4.28 5.47 2.59
C LEU A 125 -5.42 5.17 1.60
N SER A 126 -6.04 3.99 1.66
CA SER A 126 -7.25 3.66 0.88
C SER A 126 -8.44 4.60 1.11
N ARG A 127 -8.51 5.34 2.23
CA ARG A 127 -9.56 6.34 2.50
C ARG A 127 -9.20 7.71 1.91
N LEU A 128 -7.91 8.00 1.78
CA LEU A 128 -7.36 9.25 1.22
C LEU A 128 -7.32 9.26 -0.32
N LEU A 129 -7.29 8.09 -0.95
CA LEU A 129 -7.31 7.95 -2.41
C LEU A 129 -8.73 8.17 -2.98
N PRO A 130 -8.86 8.71 -4.21
CA PRO A 130 -10.13 8.78 -4.94
C PRO A 130 -10.83 7.42 -5.00
N ALA A 131 -12.16 7.39 -5.01
CA ALA A 131 -12.90 6.13 -5.10
C ALA A 131 -12.60 5.41 -6.42
N GLY A 132 -12.14 4.15 -6.34
CA GLY A 132 -11.71 3.35 -7.48
C GLY A 132 -10.27 3.59 -7.96
N ALA A 133 -9.54 4.57 -7.42
CA ALA A 133 -8.15 4.79 -7.79
C ALA A 133 -7.21 3.73 -7.20
N GLN A 134 -6.15 3.37 -7.92
CA GLN A 134 -5.16 2.39 -7.54
C GLN A 134 -3.80 3.05 -7.28
N LEU A 135 -3.19 2.75 -6.14
CA LEU A 135 -1.82 3.15 -5.81
C LEU A 135 -1.00 1.92 -5.40
N SER A 136 -0.01 1.54 -6.20
CA SER A 136 0.97 0.52 -5.83
C SER A 136 2.17 1.16 -5.14
N VAL A 137 2.41 0.78 -3.89
CA VAL A 137 3.59 1.21 -3.12
C VAL A 137 4.66 0.13 -3.20
N TYR A 138 5.83 0.50 -3.68
CA TYR A 138 7.07 -0.26 -3.65
C TYR A 138 7.99 0.36 -2.59
N VAL A 139 8.76 -0.49 -1.90
CA VAL A 139 9.74 -0.06 -0.90
C VAL A 139 11.08 -0.63 -1.31
N ARG A 140 12.13 0.19 -1.27
CA ARG A 140 13.52 -0.31 -1.23
C ARG A 140 13.88 -0.57 0.23
N ASP A 141 14.16 -1.82 0.56
CA ASP A 141 14.60 -2.23 1.91
C ASP A 141 16.09 -1.91 2.15
N ASP A 142 16.58 -2.22 3.35
CA ASP A 142 17.96 -1.94 3.77
C ASP A 142 19.02 -2.80 3.04
N ASP A 143 18.59 -3.90 2.40
CA ASP A 143 19.40 -4.77 1.52
C ASP A 143 19.44 -4.25 0.07
N ASP A 144 19.04 -2.99 -0.14
CA ASP A 144 18.78 -2.31 -1.41
C ASP A 144 17.80 -3.05 -2.36
N GLN A 145 17.03 -4.03 -1.86
CA GLN A 145 16.06 -4.75 -2.68
C GLN A 145 14.75 -3.97 -2.77
N VAL A 146 14.25 -3.79 -3.98
CA VAL A 146 12.91 -3.25 -4.20
C VAL A 146 11.88 -4.36 -4.10
N ARG A 147 10.78 -4.12 -3.38
CA ARG A 147 9.65 -5.05 -3.26
C ARG A 147 8.33 -4.30 -3.36
N LEU A 148 7.31 -4.92 -3.96
CA LEU A 148 5.94 -4.45 -3.80
C LEU A 148 5.55 -4.58 -2.32
N TRP A 149 5.24 -3.46 -1.68
CA TRP A 149 4.75 -3.44 -0.29
C TRP A 149 3.27 -3.78 -0.25
N ARG A 150 2.46 -2.98 -0.95
CA ARG A 150 1.01 -3.19 -1.10
C ARG A 150 0.46 -2.32 -2.22
N THR A 151 -0.55 -2.84 -2.90
CA THR A 151 -1.45 -2.04 -3.75
C THR A 151 -2.69 -1.64 -2.94
N TYR A 152 -2.97 -0.35 -2.90
CA TYR A 152 -4.14 0.22 -2.21
C TYR A 152 -5.20 0.60 -3.26
N ILE A 153 -6.43 0.14 -3.05
CA ILE A 153 -7.60 0.62 -3.79
C ILE A 153 -8.29 1.70 -2.97
N GLY A 154 -8.58 2.82 -3.61
CA GLY A 154 -9.23 3.98 -3.02
C GLY A 154 -10.73 3.79 -2.86
N ASN A 155 -11.26 4.27 -1.74
CA ASN A 155 -12.68 4.25 -1.41
C ASN A 155 -13.23 5.64 -1.06
N GLY A 156 -12.41 6.70 -1.13
CA GLY A 156 -12.82 8.09 -0.93
C GLY A 156 -13.39 8.44 0.44
N LYS A 157 -13.41 7.53 1.44
CA LYS A 157 -14.15 7.75 2.70
C LYS A 157 -13.68 8.98 3.49
N ALA A 158 -12.42 9.41 3.32
CA ALA A 158 -11.87 10.60 3.98
C ALA A 158 -12.06 11.91 3.20
N ILE A 159 -12.44 11.87 1.92
CA ILE A 159 -12.62 13.05 1.05
C ILE A 159 -13.92 13.77 1.44
N ALA A 160 -13.91 15.11 1.42
CA ALA A 160 -15.06 15.96 1.76
C ALA A 160 -16.13 16.00 0.66
#